data_AF-A0A4R0E625-F1
#
_entry.id   AF-A0A4R0E625-F1
#
_cell.length_a   1.000
_cell.length_b   1.000
_cell.length_c   1.000
_cell.angle_alpha   90.00
_cell.angle_beta   90.00
_cell.angle_gamma   90.00
#
_symmetry.space_group_name_H-M   'P 1'
#
loop_
_entity.id
_entity.type
_entity.pdbx_description
1 polymer ?
#
loop_
_entity_poly.entity_id
_entity_poly.type
_entity_poly.pdbx_seq_one_letter_code
_entity_poly.pdbx_strand_id
1 'polypeptide(L)' 'MKIIARDRNTGEMIELDAEEDTSMGILNYFYRDREGNYLCSAKHPYDKMPRHSVMPNMRLALGQRFILIIEIIE' A
#
# COMPACT_ATOMS: atom_id res chain seq x y z
N MET A 1 -3.55 -9.05 2.50
CA MET A 1 -3.69 -7.98 3.50
C MET A 1 -4.07 -6.70 2.77
N LYS A 2 -5.12 -6.02 3.21
CA LYS A 2 -5.56 -4.76 2.62
C LYS A 2 -5.18 -3.62 3.56
N ILE A 3 -4.63 -2.54 3.02
CA ILE A 3 -4.32 -1.33 3.79
C ILE A 3 -5.19 -0.20 3.30
N ILE A 4 -5.87 0.45 4.24
CA ILE A 4 -6.57 1.71 3.99
C ILE A 4 -5.63 2.83 4.40
N ALA A 5 -5.32 3.70 3.46
CA ALA A 5 -4.43 4.83 3.67
C ALA A 5 -5.10 6.13 3.21
N ARG A 6 -4.55 7.25 3.65
CA ARG A 6 -4.97 8.58 3.21
C ARG A 6 -3.79 9.32 2.59
N ASP A 7 -3.97 9.83 1.39
CA ASP A 7 -3.03 10.77 0.78
C ASP A 7 -2.97 12.05 1.61
N ARG A 8 -1.79 12.45 2.05
CA ARG A 8 -1.64 13.61 2.93
C ARG A 8 -1.73 14.94 2.20
N ASN A 9 -1.49 14.95 0.89
CA ASN A 9 -1.52 16.17 0.10
C ASN A 9 -2.95 16.48 -0.35
N THR A 10 -3.70 15.45 -0.76
CA THR A 10 -5.06 15.61 -1.31
C THR A 10 -6.17 15.23 -0.34
N GLY A 11 -5.87 14.46 0.71
CA GLY A 11 -6.89 13.89 1.60
C GLY A 11 -7.63 12.69 1.02
N GLU A 12 -7.28 12.25 -0.19
CA GLU A 12 -7.89 11.09 -0.87
C GLU A 12 -7.69 9.81 -0.05
N MET A 13 -8.76 9.02 0.08
CA MET A 13 -8.66 7.68 0.65
C MET A 13 -8.19 6.69 -0.42
N ILE A 14 -7.15 5.94 -0.09
CA ILE A 14 -6.45 5.00 -0.96
C ILE A 14 -6.59 3.61 -0.37
N GLU A 15 -6.96 2.65 -1.20
CA GLU A 15 -6.87 1.24 -0.86
C GLU A 15 -5.61 0.65 -1.49
N LEU A 16 -4.79 0.01 -0.66
CA LEU A 16 -3.60 -0.71 -1.10
C LEU A 16 -3.83 -2.19 -0.90
N ASP A 17 -3.70 -2.95 -1.97
CA ASP A 17 -3.61 -4.39 -1.87
C ASP A 17 -2.14 -4.75 -1.67
N ALA A 18 -1.85 -5.33 -0.50
CA ALA A 18 -0.53 -5.79 -0.14
C ALA A 18 -0.44 -7.32 -0.31
N GLU A 19 0.44 -7.74 -1.20
CA GLU A 19 0.76 -9.15 -1.42
C GLU A 19 2.08 -9.49 -0.70
N GLU A 20 2.05 -10.51 0.15
CA GLU A 20 3.22 -10.93 0.92
C GLU A 20 4.09 -11.90 0.13
N ASP A 21 5.37 -11.56 -0.01
CA ASP A 21 6.40 -12.53 -0.36
C ASP A 21 6.86 -13.24 0.92
N THR A 22 6.33 -14.44 1.14
CA THR A 22 6.57 -15.25 2.35
C THR A 22 8.00 -15.76 2.46
N SER A 23 8.77 -15.76 1.36
CA SER A 23 10.18 -16.15 1.40
C SER A 23 11.07 -15.10 2.06
N MET A 24 10.64 -13.83 2.04
CA MET A 24 11.41 -12.69 2.56
C MET A 24 10.68 -11.91 3.66
N GLY A 25 9.41 -12.20 3.93
CA GLY A 25 8.60 -11.47 4.90
C GLY A 25 8.35 -10.01 4.49
N ILE A 26 8.28 -9.77 3.17
CA ILE A 26 8.14 -8.45 2.56
C ILE A 26 6.76 -8.33 1.94
N LEU A 27 6.09 -7.21 2.21
CA LEU A 27 4.86 -6.80 1.56
C LEU A 27 5.17 -5.98 0.32
N ASN A 28 4.57 -6.39 -0.80
CA ASN A 28 4.58 -5.69 -2.06
C ASN A 28 3.29 -4.88 -2.19
N TYR A 29 3.40 -3.57 -2.34
CA TYR A 29 2.23 -2.69 -2.42
C TYR A 29 1.81 -2.41 -3.84
N PHE A 30 0.54 -2.66 -4.13
CA PHE A 30 -0.07 -2.38 -5.42
C PHE A 30 -1.26 -1.42 -5.27
N TYR A 31 -1.34 -0.45 -6.18
CA TYR A 31 -2.53 0.36 -6.35
C TYR A 31 -3.51 -0.38 -7.27
N ARG A 32 -4.71 -0.65 -6.74
CA ARG A 32 -5.83 -1.11 -7.56
C ARG A 32 -6.94 -0.07 -7.52
N ASP A 33 -7.66 0.07 -8.63
CA ASP A 33 -8.92 0.79 -8.65
C ASP A 33 -10.02 -0.03 -7.96
N ARG A 34 -11.23 0.54 -7.85
CA ARG A 34 -12.38 -0.14 -7.23
C ARG A 34 -12.84 -1.39 -7.98
N GLU A 35 -12.42 -1.58 -9.23
CA GLU A 35 -12.72 -2.75 -10.04
C GLU A 35 -11.62 -3.82 -9.94
N GLY A 36 -10.55 -3.55 -9.18
CA GLY A 36 -9.43 -4.45 -8.99
C GLY A 36 -8.38 -4.38 -10.10
N ASN A 37 -8.43 -3.38 -10.98
CA ASN A 37 -7.40 -3.20 -12.01
C ASN A 37 -6.20 -2.44 -11.44
N TYR A 38 -4.99 -2.86 -11.82
CA TYR A 38 -3.78 -2.14 -11.44
C TYR A 38 -3.77 -0.75 -12.08
N LEU A 39 -3.56 0.28 -11.24
CA LEU A 39 -3.52 1.68 -11.68
C LEU A 39 -2.20 2.07 -12.39
N CYS A 40 -1.21 1.16 -12.45
CA CYS A 40 -0.02 1.27 -13.30
C CYS A 40 0.07 0.05 -14.21
N SER A 41 0.53 0.26 -15.45
CA SER A 41 0.63 -0.79 -16.47
C SER A 41 1.75 -1.82 -16.22
N ALA A 42 2.28 -1.90 -15.00
CA ALA A 42 3.40 -2.76 -14.66
C ALA A 42 2.99 -3.75 -13.57
N LYS A 43 3.37 -5.03 -13.75
CA LYS A 43 3.24 -6.10 -12.74
C LYS A 43 4.22 -5.93 -11.55
N HIS A 44 4.63 -4.69 -11.26
CA HIS A 44 5.65 -4.38 -10.27
C HIS A 44 5.03 -3.57 -9.13
N PRO A 45 5.40 -3.87 -7.88
CA PRO A 45 4.92 -3.11 -6.75
C PRO A 45 5.49 -1.69 -6.78
N TYR A 46 4.71 -0.76 -6.25
CA TYR A 46 5.10 0.63 -6.11
C TYR A 46 6.12 0.82 -5.00
N ASP A 47 6.02 -0.02 -3.97
CA ASP A 47 6.99 -0.07 -2.89
C ASP A 47 6.99 -1.46 -2.23
N LYS A 48 8.04 -1.73 -1.48
CA LYS A 48 8.25 -2.97 -0.74
C LYS A 48 8.63 -2.66 0.69
N MET A 49 7.97 -3.30 1.65
CA MET A 49 8.31 -3.11 3.07
C MET A 49 8.27 -4.42 3.85
N PRO A 50 9.13 -4.59 4.86
CA PRO A 50 9.01 -5.72 5.77
C PRO A 50 7.64 -5.71 6.47
N ARG A 51 6.94 -6.85 6.50
CA ARG A 51 5.59 -6.98 7.06
C ARG A 51 5.48 -6.40 8.48
N HIS A 52 6.46 -6.72 9.32
CA HIS A 52 6.49 -6.29 10.72
C HIS A 52 6.75 -4.79 10.91
N SER A 53 7.13 -4.06 9.87
CA SER A 53 7.36 -2.61 9.94
C SER A 53 6.09 -1.80 9.64
N VAL A 54 5.01 -2.46 9.21
CA VAL A 54 3.79 -1.81 8.72
C VAL A 54 2.79 -1.69 9.86
N MET A 55 2.45 -0.47 10.23
CA MET A 55 1.62 -0.20 11.40
C MET A 55 0.57 0.89 11.12
N PRO A 56 -0.57 0.89 11.82
CA PRO A 56 -1.50 2.02 11.79
C PRO A 56 -0.80 3.33 12.18
N ASN A 57 -1.24 4.44 11.59
CA ASN A 57 -0.65 5.78 11.72
C ASN A 57 0.78 5.95 11.17
N MET A 58 1.35 4.92 10.53
CA MET A 58 2.63 5.03 9.86
C MET A 58 2.52 5.97 8.65
N ARG A 59 3.58 6.77 8.46
CA ARG A 59 3.73 7.68 7.32
C ARG A 59 4.81 7.13 6.40
N LEU A 60 4.51 7.04 5.12
CA LEU A 60 5.45 6.57 4.12
C LEU A 60 5.21 7.27 2.78
N ALA A 61 6.25 7.32 1.97
CA ALA A 61 6.10 7.57 0.55
C ALA A 61 5.71 6.25 -0.11
N LEU A 62 4.76 6.28 -1.04
CA LEU A 62 4.41 5.15 -1.89
C LEU A 62 4.43 5.66 -3.34
N GLY A 63 5.50 5.35 -4.08
CA GLY A 63 5.80 6.02 -5.34
C GLY A 63 5.92 7.54 -5.15
N GLN A 64 5.04 8.32 -5.81
CA GLN A 64 5.01 9.79 -5.71
C GLN A 64 4.05 10.33 -4.64
N ARG A 65 3.31 9.45 -3.94
CA ARG A 65 2.30 9.86 -2.97
C ARG A 65 2.87 9.76 -1.55
N PHE A 66 2.51 10.71 -0.69
CA PHE A 66 2.79 10.63 0.74
C PHE A 66 1.52 10.19 1.46
N ILE A 67 1.55 9.01 2.05
CA ILE A 67 0.36 8.41 2.64
C ILE A 67 0.49 8.27 4.16
N LEU A 68 -0.65 8.27 4.82
CA LEU A 68 -0.84 7.89 6.22
C LEU A 68 -1.65 6.59 6.25
N ILE A 69 -1.09 5.53 6.83
CA ILE A 69 -1.85 4.29 7.07
C ILE A 69 -2.91 4.57 8.13
N ILE A 70 -4.17 4.32 7.79
CA ILE A 70 -5.31 4.48 8.70
C ILE A 70 -5.65 3.15 9.33
N GLU A 71 -5.74 2.10 8.52
CA GLU A 71 -6.19 0.78 8.94
C GLU A 71 -5.48 -0.32 8.15
N ILE A 72 -5.24 -1.43 8.84
CA ILE A 72 -4.69 -2.66 8.26
C ILE A 72 -5.73 -3.75 8.49
N ILE A 73 -6.20 -4.34 7.41
CA ILE A 73 -7.19 -5.42 7.40
C ILE A 73 -6.45 -6.69 6.94
N GLU A 74 -6.40 -7.71 7.80
CA GLU A 74 -5.76 -8.99 7.48
C GLU A 74 -6.63 -9.88 6.59
#